data_AF-A0A1H7PAT8-F1
#
_entry.id   AF-A0A1H7PAT8-F1
#
_cell.length_a   1.000
_cell.length_b   1.000
_cell.length_c   1.000
_cell.angle_alpha   90.00
_cell.angle_beta   90.00
_cell.angle_gamma   90.00
#
_symmetry.space_group_name_H-M   'P 1'
#
loop_
_entity.id
_entity.type
_entity.pdbx_description
1 polymer ?
#
loop_
_entity_poly.entity_id
_entity_poly.type
_entity_poly.pdbx_seq_one_letter_code
_entity_poly.pdbx_strand_id
1 'polypeptide(L)' 'MEAFWFWTLVILLVIATFAYPAWPYTRNRGIYRRGGGWRYAPATAAAMAALLIFFLFWIGLLAITWPWMAEPVPVN' A
#
# COMPACT_ATOMS: atom_id res chain seq x y z
N MET A 1 10.21 7.84 16.40
CA MET A 1 11.00 6.68 15.93
C MET A 1 10.11 5.54 15.42
N GLU A 2 8.99 5.25 16.07
CA GLU A 2 8.07 4.17 15.66
C GLU A 2 7.44 4.36 14.27
N ALA A 3 7.03 5.59 13.93
CA ALA A 3 6.49 5.90 12.61
C ALA A 3 7.49 5.60 11.47
N PHE A 4 8.78 5.86 11.69
CA PHE A 4 9.83 5.57 10.70
C PHE A 4 9.96 4.07 10.44
N TRP A 5 9.98 3.25 11.49
CA TRP A 5 10.05 1.79 11.38
C TRP A 5 8.79 1.20 10.76
N PHE A 6 7.62 1.74 11.10
CA PHE A 6 6.36 1.37 10.48
C PHE A 6 6.40 1.59 8.96
N TRP A 7 6.76 2.80 8.52
CA TRP A 7 6.85 3.10 7.09
C TRP A 7 7.94 2.29 6.38
N THR A 8 9.06 1.99 7.05
CA THR A 8 10.11 1.11 6.52
C THR A 8 9.59 -0.30 6.27
N LEU A 9 8.83 -0.88 7.21
CA LEU A 9 8.20 -2.19 7.05
C LEU A 9 7.17 -2.21 5.92
N VAL A 10 6.36 -1.15 5.79
CA VAL A 10 5.40 -1.01 4.69
C VAL A 10 6.11 -0.99 3.35
N ILE A 11 7.20 -0.22 3.21
CA ILE A 11 7.99 -0.16 1.97
C ILE A 11 8.60 -1.52 1.65
N LEU A 12 9.17 -2.21 2.64
CA LEU A 12 9.74 -3.56 2.46
C LEU A 12 8.67 -4.57 2.03
N LEU A 13 7.48 -4.51 2.62
CA LEU A 13 6.36 -5.37 2.25
C LEU A 13 5.92 -5.11 0.80
N VAL A 14 5.84 -3.84 0.41
CA VAL A 14 5.51 -3.43 -0.96
C VAL A 14 6.55 -3.99 -1.94
N ILE A 15 7.84 -3.77 -1.68
CA ILE A 15 8.95 -4.29 -2.51
C ILE A 15 8.90 -5.83 -2.59
N ALA A 16 8.71 -6.51 -1.46
CA ALA A 16 8.61 -7.97 -1.43
C ALA A 16 7.45 -8.49 -2.28
N THR A 17 6.31 -7.79 -2.25
CA THR A 17 5.13 -8.20 -3.00
C THR A 17 5.29 -7.94 -4.50
N PHE A 18 5.94 -6.84 -4.89
CA PHE A 18 6.30 -6.58 -6.28
C PHE A 18 7.37 -7.54 -6.82
N ALA A 19 8.30 -7.96 -5.97
CA ALA A 19 9.36 -8.91 -6.30
C ALA A 19 8.86 -10.37 -6.37
N TYR A 20 7.65 -10.65 -5.87
CA TYR A 20 7.06 -11.99 -5.79
C TYR A 20 7.07 -12.81 -7.11
N PRO A 21 6.88 -12.22 -8.31
CA PRO A 21 7.02 -12.94 -9.58
C PRO A 21 8.45 -13.34 -9.94
N ALA A 22 9.45 -12.67 -9.36
CA ALA A 22 10.87 -12.91 -9.58
C ALA A 22 11.41 -14.01 -8.66
N TRP A 23 10.67 -14.39 -7.62
CA TRP A 23 11.10 -15.38 -6.66
C TRP A 23 11.22 -16.78 -7.29
N PRO A 24 12.29 -17.54 -7.00
CA PRO A 24 12.59 -18.80 -7.69
C PRO A 24 11.45 -19.83 -7.59
N TYR A 25 10.77 -19.89 -6.44
CA TYR A 25 9.75 -20.90 -6.18
C TYR A 25 8.37 -20.57 -6.77
N THR A 26 8.05 -19.29 -6.98
CA THR A 26 6.77 -18.83 -7.54
C THR A 26 6.83 -18.66 -9.04
N ARG A 27 7.97 -18.25 -9.59
CA ARG A 27 8.18 -18.02 -11.04
C ARG A 27 7.71 -19.16 -11.93
N ASN A 28 7.94 -20.41 -11.51
CA ASN A 28 7.64 -21.59 -12.33
C ASN A 28 6.27 -22.22 -12.04
N ARG A 29 5.43 -21.58 -11.21
CA ARG A 29 4.16 -22.14 -10.74
C ARG A 29 2.95 -21.31 -11.17
N GLY A 30 1.84 -22.00 -11.49
CA GLY A 30 0.54 -21.38 -11.71
C GLY A 30 0.53 -20.26 -12.77
N ILE A 31 -0.04 -19.11 -12.41
CA ILE A 31 -0.23 -17.94 -13.27
C ILE A 31 1.12 -17.33 -13.70
N TYR A 32 2.16 -17.46 -12.87
CA TYR A 32 3.51 -16.94 -13.14
C TYR A 32 4.28 -17.70 -14.21
N ARG A 33 3.90 -18.96 -14.49
CA ARG A 33 4.50 -19.78 -15.55
C ARG A 33 4.09 -19.29 -16.95
N ARG A 34 2.94 -18.62 -17.06
CA ARG A 34 2.51 -17.99 -18.32
C ARG A 34 3.36 -16.74 -18.51
N GLY A 35 4.35 -16.83 -19.39
CA GLY A 35 5.21 -15.71 -19.75
C GLY A 35 4.42 -14.48 -20.24
N GLY A 36 5.08 -13.33 -20.30
CA GLY A 36 4.44 -12.05 -20.63
C GLY A 36 3.80 -11.36 -19.41
N GLY A 37 2.80 -10.52 -19.65
CA GLY A 37 2.18 -9.67 -18.63
C GLY A 37 1.49 -10.42 -17.48
N TRP A 38 1.04 -11.65 -17.73
CA TRP A 38 0.36 -12.50 -16.72
C TRP A 38 1.22 -12.82 -15.51
N ARG A 39 2.54 -12.86 -15.68
CA ARG A 39 3.48 -13.08 -14.59
C ARG A 39 3.47 -11.92 -13.58
N TYR A 40 3.09 -10.72 -13.98
CA TYR A 40 3.08 -9.55 -13.10
C TYR A 40 1.70 -9.24 -12.52
N ALA A 41 0.62 -9.83 -13.05
CA ALA A 41 -0.74 -9.53 -12.62
C ALA A 41 -0.96 -9.59 -11.08
N PRO A 42 -0.40 -10.56 -10.34
CA PRO A 42 -0.56 -10.59 -8.88
C PRO A 42 0.24 -9.50 -8.17
N ALA A 43 1.42 -9.16 -8.68
CA ALA A 43 2.22 -8.04 -8.17
C ALA A 43 1.49 -6.71 -8.41
N THR A 44 0.89 -6.54 -9.59
CA THR A 44 0.08 -5.36 -9.92
C THR A 44 -1.19 -5.29 -9.07
N ALA A 45 -1.87 -6.41 -8.82
CA ALA A 45 -3.03 -6.46 -7.93
C ALA A 45 -2.68 -6.05 -6.50
N ALA A 46 -1.55 -6.56 -5.99
CA ALA A 46 -1.05 -6.18 -4.68
C ALA A 46 -0.62 -4.71 -4.60
N ALA A 47 -0.02 -4.19 -5.66
CA ALA A 47 0.31 -2.77 -5.78
C ALA A 47 -0.93 -1.88 -5.66
N MET A 48 -1.99 -2.22 -6.40
CA MET A 48 -3.24 -1.48 -6.36
C MET A 48 -3.90 -1.58 -4.99
N ALA A 49 -3.85 -2.75 -4.34
CA ALA A 49 -4.34 -2.91 -2.97
C ALA A 49 -3.56 -2.05 -1.97
N ALA A 50 -2.21 -2.02 -2.06
CA ALA A 50 -1.38 -1.18 -1.21
C ALA A 50 -1.66 0.32 -1.43
N LEU A 51 -1.79 0.75 -2.68
CA LEU A 51 -2.19 2.13 -3.01
C LEU A 51 -3.57 2.48 -2.45
N LEU A 52 -4.55 1.58 -2.58
CA LEU A 52 -5.88 1.78 -2.04
C LEU A 52 -5.85 1.94 -0.51
N ILE A 53 -5.12 1.07 0.18
CA ILE A 53 -4.95 1.15 1.64
C ILE A 53 -4.29 2.48 2.03
N PHE A 54 -3.24 2.90 1.32
CA PHE A 54 -2.58 4.18 1.56
C PHE A 54 -3.56 5.36 1.37
N PHE A 55 -4.36 5.33 0.31
CA PHE A 55 -5.34 6.37 0.03
C PHE A 55 -6.42 6.45 1.12
N LEU A 56 -6.97 5.30 1.52
CA LEU A 56 -7.96 5.20 2.59
C LEU A 56 -7.40 5.63 3.94
N PHE A 57 -6.14 5.29 4.23
CA PHE A 57 -5.45 5.72 5.44
C PHE A 57 -5.37 7.24 5.51
N TRP A 58 -4.92 7.90 4.43
CA TRP A 58 -4.85 9.37 4.40
C TRP A 58 -6.22 10.04 4.50
N ILE A 59 -7.24 9.50 3.83
CA ILE A 59 -8.62 9.99 3.95
C ILE A 59 -9.11 9.86 5.40
N GLY A 60 -8.89 8.72 6.03
CA GLY A 60 -9.26 8.51 7.43
C GLY A 60 -8.54 9.47 8.38
N LEU A 61 -7.25 9.72 8.13
CA LEU A 61 -6.46 10.67 8.90
C LEU A 61 -7.03 12.09 8.76
N LEU A 62 -7.29 12.54 7.54
CA LEU A 62 -7.93 13.82 7.27
C LEU A 62 -9.29 13.92 7.97
N ALA A 63 -10.15 12.91 7.82
CA ALA A 63 -11.48 12.89 8.43
C ALA A 63 -11.43 12.99 9.97
N ILE A 64 -10.43 12.36 10.61
CA ILE A 64 -10.23 12.46 12.06
C ILE A 64 -9.69 13.84 12.44
N THR A 65 -8.74 14.40 11.69
CA THR A 65 -8.09 15.68 12.03
C THR A 65 -8.93 16.92 11.71
N TRP A 66 -9.77 16.84 10.67
CA TRP A 66 -10.59 17.96 10.18
C TRP A 66 -11.49 18.62 11.23
N PRO A 67 -12.27 17.88 12.05
CA PRO A 67 -13.13 18.51 13.06
C PRO A 67 -12.37 19.27 14.15
N TRP A 68 -11.08 18.98 14.36
CA TRP A 68 -10.26 19.66 15.37
C TRP A 68 -9.53 20.89 14.82
N MET A 69 -9.64 21.18 13.51
CA MET A 69 -9.13 22.40 12.89
C MET A 69 -10.18 23.52 12.79
N ALA A 70 -11.40 23.29 13.30
CA ALA A 70 -12.37 24.37 13.43
C ALA A 70 -11.85 25.39 14.47
N GLU A 71 -11.51 26.59 14.00
CA GLU A 71 -11.21 27.71 14.90
C GLU A 71 -12.43 27.97 15.80
N PRO A 72 -12.22 28.33 17.08
CA PRO A 72 -13.32 28.68 17.96
C PRO A 72 -14.10 29.85 17.32
N VAL A 73 -15.38 29.63 17.02
CA VAL A 73 -16.26 30.67 16.50
C VAL A 73 -16.35 31.77 17.57
N PRO A 74 -15.88 32.99 17.31
CA PRO A 74 -16.02 34.07 18.27
C PRO A 74 -17.52 34.36 18.45
N VAL A 75 -18.00 34.17 19.67
CA VAL A 75 -19.35 34.50 20.08
C VAL A 75 -19.41 36.00 20.29
N ASN A 76 -19.93 36.75 19.31
CA ASN A 76 -20.35 38.13 19.45
C ASN A 76 -21.88 38.20 19.37
#